data_AF-A0A656JZI8-F1
#
_entry.id   AF-A0A656JZI8-F1
#
_cell.length_a   1.000
_cell.length_b   1.000
_cell.length_c   1.000
_cell.angle_alpha   90.00
_cell.angle_beta   90.00
_cell.angle_gamma   90.00
#
_symmetry.space_group_name_H-M   'P 1'
#
loop_
_entity.id
_entity.type
_entity.pdbx_description
1 polymer ?
#
loop_
_entity_poly.entity_id
_entity_poly.type
_entity_poly.pdbx_seq_one_letter_code
_entity_poly.pdbx_strand_id
1 'polypeptide(L)' 'GGEDFKVQAAMLRKVPDILIGTPGRLLEQLNAGNLDLKHVEVLVLDEADRMLDMGFSEDVERLAGECAGREQTML' A
#
# COMPACT_ATOMS: atom_id res chain seq x y z
N GLY A 1 6.79 3.09 -9.23
CA GLY A 1 7.11 4.53 -9.24
C GLY A 1 7.35 5.00 -10.66
N GLY A 2 7.17 6.29 -10.96
CA GLY A 2 7.44 6.85 -12.30
C GLY A 2 6.30 7.69 -12.89
N GLU A 3 5.09 7.57 -12.34
CA GLU A 3 3.95 8.44 -12.68
C GLU A 3 3.80 9.59 -11.68
N ASP A 4 3.25 10.70 -12.16
CA ASP A 4 3.06 11.94 -11.40
C ASP A 4 2.20 11.69 -10.15
N PHE A 5 2.72 12.18 -9.02
CA PHE A 5 2.10 12.00 -7.71
C PHE A 5 0.66 12.53 -7.64
N LYS A 6 0.36 13.65 -8.31
CA LYS A 6 -0.98 14.27 -8.33
C LYS A 6 -1.97 13.45 -9.16
N VAL A 7 -1.50 12.85 -10.26
CA VAL A 7 -2.33 11.96 -11.10
C VAL A 7 -2.74 10.74 -10.29
N GLN A 8 -1.78 10.12 -9.58
CA GLN A 8 -2.05 9.01 -8.68
C GLN A 8 -3.01 9.40 -7.55
N ALA A 9 -2.81 10.55 -6.91
CA ALA A 9 -3.72 11.05 -5.89
C ALA A 9 -5.15 11.24 -6.43
N ALA A 10 -5.31 11.73 -7.66
CA ALA A 10 -6.61 11.86 -8.30
C ALA A 10 -7.27 10.50 -8.61
N MET A 11 -6.48 9.47 -8.94
CA MET A 11 -6.98 8.11 -9.12
C MET A 11 -7.42 7.49 -7.80
N LEU A 12 -6.65 7.66 -6.73
CA LEU A 12 -6.96 7.11 -5.41
C LEU A 12 -8.24 7.70 -4.81
N ARG A 13 -8.54 8.98 -5.09
CA ARG A 13 -9.83 9.60 -4.71
C ARG A 13 -11.06 8.95 -5.33
N LYS A 14 -10.89 8.14 -6.38
CA LYS A 14 -11.99 7.36 -6.97
C LYS A 14 -12.32 6.10 -6.16
N VAL A 15 -11.54 5.78 -5.13
CA VAL A 15 -11.71 4.62 -4.25
C VAL A 15 -11.71 3.33 -5.09
N PRO A 16 -10.55 2.93 -5.64
CA PRO A 16 -10.48 1.72 -6.46
C PRO A 16 -10.76 0.47 -5.62
N ASP A 17 -11.46 -0.51 -6.21
CA ASP A 17 -11.70 -1.81 -5.56
C ASP A 17 -10.40 -2.63 -5.40
N ILE A 18 -9.45 -2.44 -6.32
CA ILE A 18 -8.16 -3.12 -6.31
C ILE A 18 -7.05 -2.08 -6.49
N LEU A 19 -6.08 -2.11 -5.59
CA LEU A 19 -4.90 -1.25 -5.62
C LEU A 19 -3.63 -2.11 -5.64
N ILE A 20 -2.76 -1.86 -6.62
CA ILE A 20 -1.46 -2.52 -6.75
C ILE A 20 -0.39 -1.43 -6.74
N GLY A 21 0.64 -1.57 -5.91
CA GLY A 21 1.71 -0.61 -5.82
C GLY A 21 2.91 -1.10 -5.03
N THR A 22 4.04 -0.43 -5.24
CA THR A 22 5.27 -0.67 -4.47
C THR A 22 5.16 -0.03 -3.07
N PRO A 23 5.66 -0.68 -2.00
CA PRO A 23 5.47 -0.24 -0.61
C PRO A 23 5.75 1.25 -0.39
N GLY A 24 6.94 1.73 -0.75
CA GLY A 24 7.32 3.13 -0.53
C GLY A 24 6.35 4.14 -1.17
N ARG A 25 5.85 3.89 -2.40
CA ARG A 25 4.90 4.80 -3.06
C ARG A 25 3.52 4.77 -2.41
N LEU A 26 3.06 3.61 -1.96
CA LEU A 26 1.79 3.50 -1.24
C LEU A 26 1.88 4.26 0.09
N LEU A 27 3.01 4.14 0.78
CA LEU A 27 3.24 4.85 2.03
C LEU A 27 3.35 6.37 1.84
N GLU A 28 4.00 6.84 0.77
CA GLU A 28 4.00 8.26 0.40
C GLU A 28 2.57 8.81 0.21
N GLN A 29 1.69 8.07 -0.49
CA GLN A 29 0.30 8.47 -0.72
C GLN A 29 -0.54 8.44 0.56
N LEU A 30 -0.32 7.44 1.42
CA LEU A 30 -0.94 7.34 2.73
C LEU A 30 -0.55 8.54 3.62
N ASN A 31 0.75 8.85 3.72
CA ASN A 31 1.26 9.97 4.50
C ASN A 31 0.72 11.33 4.01
N ALA A 32 0.49 11.45 2.71
CA ALA A 32 -0.11 12.64 2.10
C ALA A 32 -1.65 12.73 2.29
N GLY A 33 -2.28 11.71 2.89
CA GLY A 33 -3.73 11.64 3.11
C GLY A 33 -4.54 11.38 1.83
N ASN A 34 -3.91 10.89 0.77
CA ASN A 34 -4.59 10.56 -0.50
C ASN A 34 -5.10 9.12 -0.54
N LEU A 35 -4.64 8.27 0.39
CA LEU A 35 -4.97 6.86 0.50
C LEU A 35 -5.49 6.59 1.92
N ASP A 36 -6.55 5.80 2.03
CA ASP A 36 -7.05 5.26 3.29
C ASP A 36 -7.11 3.73 3.15
N LEU A 37 -6.45 3.02 4.04
CA LEU A 37 -6.34 1.55 4.03
C LEU A 37 -7.19 0.87 5.10
N LYS A 38 -7.94 1.64 5.92
CA LYS A 38 -8.73 1.09 7.04
C LYS A 38 -9.80 0.09 6.62
N HIS A 39 -10.25 0.19 5.37
CA HIS A 39 -11.30 -0.65 4.80
C HIS A 39 -10.76 -1.78 3.91
N VAL A 40 -9.44 -2.00 3.90
CA VAL A 40 -8.85 -3.10 3.13
C VAL A 40 -9.17 -4.42 3.83
N GLU A 41 -9.90 -5.29 3.14
CA GLU A 41 -10.28 -6.63 3.63
C GLU A 41 -9.20 -7.68 3.35
N VAL A 42 -8.46 -7.50 2.24
CA VAL A 42 -7.45 -8.46 1.77
C VAL A 42 -6.15 -7.73 1.46
N LEU A 43 -5.05 -8.20 2.07
CA LEU A 43 -3.69 -7.75 1.78
C LEU A 43 -2.88 -8.91 1.21
N VAL A 44 -2.27 -8.69 0.04
CA VAL A 44 -1.36 -9.64 -0.61
C VAL A 44 0.02 -9.00 -0.69
N LEU A 45 1.04 -9.73 -0.22
CA LEU A 45 2.44 -9.32 -0.30
C LEU A 45 3.18 -10.29 -1.21
N ASP A 46 3.42 -9.91 -2.46
CA ASP A 46 4.15 -10.74 -3.42
C ASP A 46 5.67 -10.52 -3.29
N GLU A 47 6.47 -11.59 -3.44
CA GLU A 47 7.92 -11.59 -3.22
C GLU A 47 8.34 -10.93 -1.88
N ALA A 48 7.64 -11.27 -0.79
CA ALA A 48 7.86 -10.65 0.53
C ALA A 48 9.30 -10.76 1.04
N ASP A 49 9.98 -11.87 0.76
CA ASP A 49 11.39 -12.08 1.06
C ASP A 49 12.31 -11.07 0.36
N ARG A 50 12.08 -10.81 -0.94
CA ARG A 50 12.84 -9.79 -1.67
C ARG A 50 12.57 -8.38 -1.15
N MET A 51 11.34 -8.09 -0.74
CA MET A 51 11.03 -6.79 -0.14
C MET A 51 11.85 -6.56 1.14
N LEU A 52 12.09 -7.60 1.94
CA LEU A 52 12.99 -7.52 3.11
C LEU A 52 14.44 -7.26 2.69
N ASP A 53 14.95 -7.97 1.68
CA ASP A 53 16.31 -7.78 1.16
C ASP A 53 16.53 -6.37 0.58
N MET A 54 15.48 -5.78 0.02
CA MET A 54 15.49 -4.40 -0.50
C MET A 54 15.37 -3.34 0.60
N GLY A 55 15.18 -3.73 1.86
CA GLY A 55 15.04 -2.83 3.00
C GLY A 55 13.63 -2.23 3.15
N PHE A 56 12.60 -2.84 2.54
CA PHE A 56 11.20 -2.40 2.67
C PHE A 56 10.47 -3.00 3.87
N SER A 57 11.17 -3.64 4.81
CA SER A 57 10.56 -4.29 5.98
C SER A 57 9.67 -3.31 6.77
N GLU A 58 10.17 -2.13 7.10
CA GLU A 58 9.43 -1.12 7.87
C GLU A 58 8.22 -0.58 7.08
N ASP A 59 8.38 -0.36 5.77
CA ASP A 59 7.30 0.12 4.90
C ASP A 59 6.15 -0.90 4.82
N VAL A 60 6.50 -2.18 4.66
CA VAL A 60 5.54 -3.29 4.59
C VAL A 60 4.84 -3.49 5.92
N GLU A 61 5.57 -3.50 7.04
CA GLU A 61 5.00 -3.60 8.38
C GLU A 61 4.04 -2.46 8.66
N ARG A 62 4.40 -1.23 8.26
CA ARG A 62 3.55 -0.07 8.42
C ARG A 62 2.29 -0.14 7.57
N LEU A 63 2.40 -0.49 6.29
CA LEU A 63 1.22 -0.70 5.43
C LEU A 63 0.31 -1.80 5.97
N ALA A 64 0.88 -2.92 6.43
CA ALA A 64 0.12 -3.98 7.08
C ALA A 64 -0.54 -3.48 8.37
N GLY A 65 0.10 -2.61 9.16
CA GLY A 65 -0.51 -1.99 10.34
C GLY A 65 -1.72 -1.12 10.01
N GLU A 66 -1.68 -0.40 8.89
CA GLU A 66 -2.77 0.47 8.45
C GLU A 66 -3.98 -0.33 7.93
N CYS A 67 -3.74 -1.54 7.42
CA CYS A 67 -4.76 -2.52 7.06
C CYS A 67 -5.22 -3.37 8.27
N ALA A 68 -5.18 -2.86 9.51
CA ALA A 68 -5.47 -3.66 10.72
C ALA A 68 -6.88 -4.30 10.75
N GLY A 69 -7.84 -3.75 10.00
CA GLY A 69 -9.20 -4.29 9.86
C GLY A 69 -9.35 -5.45 8.88
N ARG A 70 -8.26 -5.89 8.24
CA ARG A 70 -8.31 -6.94 7.21
C ARG A 70 -8.74 -8.29 7.77
N GLU A 71 -9.51 -9.02 6.97
CA GLU A 71 -9.97 -10.37 7.31
C GLU A 71 -8.95 -11.44 6.88
N GLN A 72 -8.17 -11.15 5.83
CA GLN A 72 -7.24 -12.12 5.24
C GLN A 72 -5.89 -11.48 4.87
N THR A 73 -4.81 -12.20 5.15
CA THR A 73 -3.45 -11.87 4.69
C THR A 73 -2.89 -13.06 3.92
N MET A 74 -2.33 -12.81 2.74
CA MET A 74 -1.58 -13.79 1.97
C MET A 74 -0.15 -13.30 1.76
N LEU A 75 0.80 -14.22 1.92
CA LEU A 75 2.24 -14.04 1.70
C LEU A 75 2.67 -14.95 0.56
#